data_AF-A1L0S3-F1
#
_entry.id   AF-A1L0S3-F1
#
_cell.length_a   1.000
_cell.length_b   1.000
_cell.length_c   1.000
_cell.angle_alpha   90.00
_cell.angle_beta   90.00
_cell.angle_gamma   90.00
#
_symmetry.space_group_name_H-M   'P 1'
#
loop_
_entity.id
_entity.type
_entity.pdbx_description
1 polymer ?
#
loop_
_entity_poly.entity_id
_entity_poly.type
_entity_poly.pdbx_seq_one_letter_code
_entity_poly.pdbx_strand_id
1 'polypeptide(L)'
;AAPVTPNVEAFGAAWRAPGSSLGCGEGCGPQGCPVCSAEKRELYEENDACGKIRDPQGPFAACHKALNHSEYFHQCVFDLCTHHGDRDYLCRSLAAYTAACQAAGAAVKPWRTDSICPAECPAHSHYSICTHSCQGSCAAISGFTGCTTQCFEGCECDDHFLLSQGVCIPAQDCGCFYNDQYMPVDSSLMSSDCSERCFCSPNNGLTCHEAGCPSGRVCEIQPGVRGM
;
A
#
# COMPACT_ATOMS: atom_id res chain seq x y z
N ALA A 1 19.97 -26.34 5.75
CA ALA A 1 20.37 -24.97 5.39
C ALA A 1 19.87 -24.70 3.97
N ALA A 2 19.26 -23.54 3.72
CA ALA A 2 18.92 -23.17 2.35
C ALA A 2 20.21 -22.93 1.55
N PRO A 3 20.33 -23.43 0.31
CA PRO A 3 21.51 -23.21 -0.51
C PRO A 3 21.66 -21.72 -0.86
N VAL A 4 22.90 -21.21 -0.81
CA VAL A 4 23.25 -19.87 -1.27
C VAL A 4 23.33 -19.89 -2.79
N THR A 5 22.65 -18.96 -3.46
CA THR A 5 22.66 -18.83 -4.92
C THR A 5 23.88 -18.02 -5.39
N PRO A 6 24.36 -18.24 -6.63
CA PRO A 6 25.57 -17.58 -7.13
C PRO A 6 25.38 -16.12 -7.55
N ASN A 7 24.14 -15.70 -7.85
CA ASN A 7 23.79 -14.35 -8.28
C ASN A 7 22.30 -14.04 -7.99
N VAL A 8 21.91 -12.79 -8.26
CA VAL A 8 20.56 -12.26 -8.00
C VAL A 8 19.52 -12.86 -8.94
N GLU A 9 19.90 -13.16 -10.19
CA GLU A 9 19.00 -13.76 -11.17
C GLU A 9 18.60 -15.19 -10.76
N ALA A 10 19.58 -16.00 -10.34
CA ALA A 10 19.33 -17.35 -9.84
C ALA A 10 18.53 -17.34 -8.54
N PHE A 11 18.75 -16.33 -7.68
CA PHE A 11 17.91 -16.11 -6.51
C PHE A 11 16.46 -15.85 -6.92
N GLY A 12 16.21 -14.87 -7.80
CA GLY A 12 14.87 -14.52 -8.26
C GLY A 12 14.13 -15.67 -8.94
N ALA A 13 14.84 -16.45 -9.77
CA ALA A 13 14.28 -17.63 -10.44
C ALA A 13 13.79 -18.70 -9.44
N ALA A 14 14.51 -18.89 -8.33
CA ALA A 14 14.13 -19.85 -7.29
C ALA A 14 12.85 -19.47 -6.52
N TRP A 15 12.43 -18.19 -6.57
CA TRP A 15 11.21 -17.68 -5.94
C TRP A 15 10.00 -17.61 -6.89
N ARG A 16 10.10 -18.19 -8.10
CA ARG A 16 8.97 -18.23 -9.05
C ARG A 16 7.78 -18.96 -8.44
N ALA A 17 6.62 -18.30 -8.47
CA ALA A 17 5.37 -18.88 -7.99
C ALA A 17 4.93 -20.10 -8.84
N PRO A 18 4.40 -21.18 -8.24
CA PRO A 18 3.81 -22.29 -8.97
C PRO A 18 2.68 -21.80 -9.90
N GLY A 19 2.65 -22.32 -11.13
CA GLY A 19 1.62 -21.94 -12.12
C GLY A 19 1.84 -20.58 -12.80
N SER A 20 3.04 -20.00 -12.70
CA SER A 20 3.40 -18.78 -13.44
C SER A 20 3.14 -18.93 -14.95
N SER A 21 2.62 -17.86 -15.57
CA SER A 21 2.19 -17.85 -16.97
C SER A 21 3.36 -18.10 -17.95
N LEU A 22 3.02 -18.47 -19.20
CA LEU A 22 3.98 -18.75 -20.27
C LEU A 22 4.93 -17.57 -20.59
N GLY A 23 4.63 -16.36 -20.12
CA GLY A 23 5.46 -15.15 -20.28
C GLY A 23 6.39 -14.85 -19.09
N CYS A 24 6.36 -15.64 -18.03
CA CYS A 24 7.25 -15.48 -16.88
C CYS A 24 8.62 -16.11 -17.19
N GLY A 25 9.51 -15.33 -17.80
CA GLY A 25 10.89 -15.71 -18.08
C GLY A 25 11.84 -15.56 -16.88
N GLU A 26 13.08 -16.00 -17.02
CA GLU A 26 14.16 -15.76 -16.04
C GLU A 26 15.04 -14.60 -16.52
N GLY A 27 15.38 -13.69 -15.61
CA GLY A 27 16.20 -12.52 -15.92
C GLY A 27 15.59 -11.62 -17.01
N CYS A 28 16.45 -11.00 -17.80
CA CYS A 28 16.07 -10.05 -18.85
C CYS A 28 16.03 -10.68 -20.26
N GLY A 29 16.07 -12.00 -20.35
CA GLY A 29 16.10 -12.73 -21.62
C GLY A 29 17.40 -12.54 -22.42
N PRO A 30 17.43 -12.99 -23.69
CA PRO A 30 18.65 -13.00 -24.51
C PRO A 30 19.13 -11.60 -24.92
N GLN A 31 18.27 -10.59 -24.84
CA GLN A 31 18.60 -9.19 -25.13
C GLN A 31 19.46 -8.57 -24.02
N GLY A 32 19.58 -9.23 -22.87
CA GLY A 32 20.27 -8.70 -21.70
C GLY A 32 19.44 -7.66 -20.95
N CYS A 33 19.90 -7.34 -19.73
CA CYS A 33 19.23 -6.31 -18.94
C CYS A 33 19.51 -4.92 -19.49
N PRO A 34 18.56 -3.97 -19.35
CA PRO A 34 18.78 -2.58 -19.73
C PRO A 34 20.04 -2.04 -19.07
N VAL A 35 20.93 -1.47 -19.89
CA VAL A 35 22.15 -0.82 -19.41
C VAL A 35 21.98 0.68 -19.57
N CYS A 36 22.24 1.40 -18.48
CA CYS A 36 22.29 2.86 -18.48
C CYS A 36 23.75 3.32 -18.44
N SER A 37 24.19 4.10 -19.45
CA SER A 37 25.53 4.68 -19.50
C SER A 37 25.69 5.82 -18.49
N ALA A 38 26.93 6.09 -18.07
CA ALA A 38 27.22 7.12 -17.05
C ALA A 38 26.71 8.50 -17.46
N GLU A 39 26.86 8.88 -18.74
CA GLU A 39 26.44 10.19 -19.25
C GLU A 39 24.92 10.37 -19.18
N LYS A 40 24.15 9.28 -19.36
CA LYS A 40 22.69 9.33 -19.23
C LYS A 40 22.23 9.38 -17.77
N ARG A 41 23.05 8.89 -16.83
CA ARG A 41 22.75 8.95 -15.39
C ARG A 41 22.85 10.37 -14.86
N GLU A 42 23.92 11.09 -15.25
CA GLU A 42 24.20 12.45 -14.81
C GLU A 42 23.00 13.39 -14.99
N LEU A 43 22.20 13.19 -16.04
CA LEU A 43 20.98 13.95 -16.33
C LEU A 43 19.90 13.89 -15.23
N TYR A 44 19.93 12.85 -14.38
CA TYR A 44 18.89 12.60 -13.37
C TYR A 44 19.42 12.75 -11.93
N GLU A 45 20.69 13.10 -11.78
CA GLU A 45 21.32 13.20 -10.46
C GLU A 45 21.01 14.52 -9.72
N GLU A 46 20.48 15.50 -10.43
CA GLU A 46 20.15 16.83 -9.89
C GLU A 46 18.88 16.83 -9.05
N ASN A 47 18.69 17.89 -8.25
CA ASN A 47 17.62 17.98 -7.23
C ASN A 47 16.20 18.11 -7.80
N ASP A 48 16.06 18.43 -9.08
CA ASP A 48 14.79 18.40 -9.82
C ASP A 48 14.33 16.97 -10.17
N ALA A 49 15.24 16.01 -10.09
CA ALA A 49 15.00 14.57 -10.23
C ALA A 49 15.45 13.80 -8.97
N CYS A 50 16.37 12.83 -9.11
CA CYS A 50 16.74 11.91 -8.04
C CYS A 50 17.63 12.54 -6.96
N GLY A 51 18.32 13.66 -7.26
CA GLY A 51 19.15 14.38 -6.29
C GLY A 51 18.39 14.78 -5.03
N LYS A 52 17.08 14.97 -5.14
CA LYS A 52 16.18 15.27 -4.01
C LYS A 52 16.29 14.23 -2.88
N ILE A 53 16.56 12.97 -3.20
CA ILE A 53 16.71 11.87 -2.23
C ILE A 53 17.92 12.10 -1.31
N ARG A 54 19.02 12.65 -1.83
CA ARG A 54 20.29 12.87 -1.10
C ARG A 54 20.47 14.31 -0.60
N ASP A 55 19.55 15.21 -0.94
CA ASP A 55 19.63 16.62 -0.56
C ASP A 55 19.58 16.77 0.98
N PRO A 56 20.67 17.21 1.64
CA PRO A 56 20.74 17.34 3.10
C PRO A 56 19.86 18.48 3.64
N GLN A 57 19.34 19.36 2.78
CA GLN A 57 18.38 20.40 3.12
C GLN A 57 16.97 20.10 2.57
N GLY A 58 16.84 18.97 1.87
CA GLY A 58 15.62 18.56 1.19
C GLY A 58 14.56 17.94 2.10
N PRO A 59 13.47 17.44 1.51
CA PRO A 59 12.33 16.90 2.25
C PRO A 59 12.66 15.63 3.04
N PHE A 60 13.70 14.91 2.64
CA PHE A 60 14.13 13.64 3.25
C PHE A 60 15.28 13.79 4.27
N ALA A 61 15.77 15.01 4.54
CA ALA A 61 16.96 15.22 5.35
C ALA A 61 16.92 14.56 6.74
N ALA A 62 15.74 14.49 7.38
CA ALA A 62 15.58 13.84 8.68
C ALA A 62 15.73 12.31 8.60
N CYS A 63 15.41 11.72 7.44
CA CYS A 63 15.47 10.28 7.20
C CYS A 63 16.89 9.76 6.97
N HIS A 64 17.82 10.61 6.48
CA HIS A 64 19.21 10.21 6.21
C HIS A 64 19.94 9.63 7.44
N LYS A 65 19.49 9.97 8.65
CA LYS A 65 20.01 9.40 9.92
C LYS A 65 19.47 8.01 10.21
N ALA A 66 18.26 7.70 9.74
CA ALA A 66 17.58 6.42 9.97
C ALA A 66 17.88 5.42 8.84
N LEU A 67 18.03 5.90 7.61
CA LEU A 67 18.22 5.07 6.42
C LEU A 67 19.28 5.67 5.49
N ASN A 68 20.19 4.82 5.02
CA ASN A 68 21.14 5.17 3.97
C ASN A 68 20.39 5.41 2.64
N HIS A 69 20.49 6.62 2.11
CA HIS A 69 19.81 7.04 0.88
C HIS A 69 20.51 6.59 -0.41
N SER A 70 21.74 6.05 -0.34
CA SER A 70 22.57 5.75 -1.52
C SER A 70 21.90 4.77 -2.48
N GLU A 71 21.35 3.66 -1.99
CA GLU A 71 20.69 2.66 -2.84
C GLU A 71 19.40 3.18 -3.48
N TYR A 72 18.60 3.94 -2.71
CA TYR A 72 17.39 4.59 -3.24
C TYR A 72 17.72 5.62 -4.32
N PHE A 73 18.78 6.39 -4.12
CA PHE A 73 19.27 7.36 -5.10
C PHE A 73 19.73 6.65 -6.39
N HIS A 74 20.57 5.63 -6.29
CA HIS A 74 21.07 4.91 -7.46
C HIS A 74 19.96 4.16 -8.21
N GLN A 75 19.01 3.58 -7.49
CA GLN A 75 17.84 2.95 -8.11
C GLN A 75 16.97 3.97 -8.84
N CYS A 76 16.70 5.14 -8.25
CA CYS A 76 15.96 6.22 -8.92
C CYS A 76 16.62 6.63 -10.24
N VAL A 77 17.93 6.84 -10.23
CA VAL A 77 18.69 7.24 -11.43
C VAL A 77 18.67 6.14 -12.49
N PHE A 78 18.79 4.87 -12.06
CA PHE A 78 18.69 3.72 -12.97
C PHE A 78 17.30 3.60 -13.61
N ASP A 79 16.23 3.72 -12.81
CA ASP A 79 14.85 3.65 -13.28
C ASP A 79 14.57 4.76 -14.30
N LEU A 80 14.89 6.02 -13.97
CA LEU A 80 14.72 7.13 -14.91
C LEU A 80 15.51 6.92 -16.20
N CYS A 81 16.74 6.42 -16.11
CA CYS A 81 17.55 6.22 -17.30
C CYS A 81 17.04 5.10 -18.20
N THR A 82 16.64 3.97 -17.62
CA THR A 82 16.11 2.82 -18.36
C THR A 82 14.72 3.10 -18.93
N HIS A 83 14.00 4.06 -18.34
CA HIS A 83 12.70 4.54 -18.80
C HIS A 83 12.74 5.92 -19.44
N HIS A 84 13.90 6.33 -19.98
CA HIS A 84 14.05 7.52 -20.83
C HIS A 84 13.54 8.84 -20.20
N GLY A 85 13.65 8.99 -18.88
CA GLY A 85 13.25 10.18 -18.14
C GLY A 85 11.76 10.24 -17.78
N ASP A 86 11.04 9.13 -17.90
CA ASP A 86 9.62 9.06 -17.55
C ASP A 86 9.39 9.43 -16.07
N ARG A 87 8.64 10.51 -15.86
CA ARG A 87 8.39 11.08 -14.54
C ARG A 87 7.61 10.15 -13.62
N ASP A 88 6.85 9.20 -14.15
CA ASP A 88 6.16 8.21 -13.32
C ASP A 88 7.15 7.37 -12.50
N TYR A 89 8.32 7.08 -13.05
CA TYR A 89 9.38 6.35 -12.34
C TYR A 89 10.02 7.22 -11.26
N LEU A 90 10.27 8.51 -11.53
CA LEU A 90 10.70 9.45 -10.49
C LEU A 90 9.70 9.49 -9.33
N CYS A 91 8.42 9.64 -9.64
CA CYS A 91 7.37 9.73 -8.62
C CYS A 91 7.28 8.45 -7.78
N ARG A 92 7.45 7.27 -8.40
CA ARG A 92 7.50 5.98 -7.70
C ARG A 92 8.74 5.84 -6.83
N SER A 93 9.92 6.22 -7.32
CA SER A 93 11.16 6.15 -6.53
C SER A 93 11.12 7.09 -5.32
N LEU A 94 10.60 8.31 -5.50
CA LEU A 94 10.41 9.26 -4.40
C LEU A 94 9.38 8.76 -3.38
N ALA A 95 8.23 8.24 -3.83
CA ALA A 95 7.22 7.65 -2.95
C ALA A 95 7.75 6.41 -2.19
N ALA A 96 8.54 5.57 -2.85
CA ALA A 96 9.16 4.40 -2.23
C ALA A 96 10.13 4.82 -1.11
N TYR A 97 10.93 5.87 -1.34
CA TYR A 97 11.81 6.39 -0.29
C TYR A 97 11.03 7.05 0.84
N THR A 98 9.94 7.79 0.54
CA THR A 98 9.00 8.31 1.56
C THR A 98 8.47 7.19 2.44
N ALA A 99 7.94 6.12 1.85
CA ALA A 99 7.38 4.99 2.59
C ALA A 99 8.45 4.29 3.46
N ALA A 100 9.66 4.10 2.94
CA ALA A 100 10.77 3.53 3.70
C ALA A 100 11.14 4.41 4.90
N CYS A 101 11.24 5.73 4.70
CA CYS A 101 11.51 6.69 5.77
C CYS A 101 10.45 6.63 6.88
N GLN A 102 9.17 6.60 6.50
CA GLN A 102 8.06 6.52 7.43
C GLN A 102 8.01 5.19 8.18
N ALA A 103 8.30 4.08 7.50
CA ALA A 103 8.43 2.76 8.13
C ALA A 103 9.57 2.73 9.16
N ALA A 104 10.66 3.47 8.90
CA ALA A 104 11.76 3.67 9.84
C ALA A 104 11.45 4.71 10.94
N GLY A 105 10.24 5.28 10.98
CA GLY A 105 9.82 6.27 11.96
C GLY A 105 10.41 7.67 11.73
N ALA A 106 11.00 7.93 10.57
CA ALA A 106 11.53 9.24 10.22
C ALA A 106 10.46 10.12 9.56
N ALA A 107 10.40 11.39 9.96
CA ALA A 107 9.52 12.37 9.33
C ALA A 107 10.04 12.76 7.94
N VAL A 108 9.11 12.93 7.00
CA VAL A 108 9.36 13.42 5.64
C VAL A 108 8.56 14.71 5.44
N LYS A 109 9.18 15.74 4.88
CA LYS A 109 8.47 16.99 4.53
C LYS A 109 7.75 16.82 3.19
N PRO A 110 6.70 17.62 2.90
CA PRO A 110 6.05 17.61 1.60
C PRO A 110 7.04 17.79 0.45
N TRP A 111 7.00 16.88 -0.52
CA TRP A 111 7.86 16.88 -1.70
C TRP A 111 7.08 16.92 -3.03
N ARG A 112 5.80 16.52 -3.00
CA ARG A 112 4.86 16.67 -4.10
C ARG A 112 4.38 18.11 -4.22
N THR A 113 4.19 18.55 -5.45
CA THR A 113 3.61 19.85 -5.81
C THR A 113 2.71 19.68 -7.03
N ASP A 114 1.95 20.71 -7.40
CA ASP A 114 1.10 20.69 -8.61
C ASP A 114 1.89 20.38 -9.89
N SER A 115 3.19 20.68 -9.91
CA SER A 115 4.10 20.44 -11.04
C SER A 115 5.00 19.20 -10.87
N ILE A 116 5.09 18.66 -9.65
CA ILE A 116 5.96 17.53 -9.31
C ILE A 116 5.13 16.45 -8.64
N CYS A 117 4.83 15.40 -9.41
CA CYS A 117 4.15 14.21 -8.91
C CYS A 117 2.85 14.54 -8.15
N PRO A 118 1.90 15.29 -8.74
CA PRO A 118 0.67 15.64 -8.06
C PRO A 118 -0.05 14.39 -7.58
N ALA A 119 -0.62 14.46 -6.37
CA ALA A 119 -1.43 13.40 -5.81
C ALA A 119 -2.90 13.76 -5.96
N GLU A 120 -3.67 12.84 -6.55
CA GLU A 120 -5.12 12.96 -6.66
C GLU A 120 -5.76 12.13 -5.56
N CYS A 121 -6.70 12.74 -4.83
CA CYS A 121 -7.46 12.08 -3.78
C CYS A 121 -8.95 11.98 -4.15
N PRO A 122 -9.64 10.89 -3.75
CA PRO A 122 -11.07 10.77 -3.93
C PRO A 122 -11.86 11.92 -3.29
N ALA A 123 -13.14 12.03 -3.64
CA ALA A 123 -14.04 12.99 -3.01
C ALA A 123 -14.01 12.87 -1.47
N HIS A 124 -14.11 14.02 -0.79
CA HIS A 124 -14.11 14.13 0.67
C HIS A 124 -12.80 13.65 1.33
N SER A 125 -11.69 13.79 0.61
CA SER A 125 -10.36 13.53 1.12
C SER A 125 -9.34 14.48 0.50
N HIS A 126 -8.22 14.64 1.18
CA HIS A 126 -7.10 15.46 0.73
C HIS A 126 -5.78 14.69 0.88
N TYR A 127 -4.79 15.12 0.10
CA TYR A 127 -3.45 14.56 0.20
C TYR A 127 -2.78 15.00 1.51
N SER A 128 -2.17 14.04 2.21
CA SER A 128 -1.34 14.29 3.40
C SER A 128 -0.06 13.48 3.30
N ILE A 129 1.07 14.11 3.67
CA ILE A 129 2.37 13.43 3.72
C ILE A 129 2.39 12.37 4.83
N CYS A 130 1.49 12.44 5.82
CA CYS A 130 1.48 11.61 7.02
C CYS A 130 0.03 11.40 7.46
N THR A 131 -0.64 10.41 6.87
CA THR A 131 -2.04 10.08 7.12
C THR A 131 -2.21 9.19 8.34
N HIS A 132 -3.33 9.36 9.06
CA HIS A 132 -3.75 8.48 10.15
C HIS A 132 -5.02 7.71 9.76
N SER A 133 -5.01 7.06 8.59
CA SER A 133 -6.20 6.43 7.99
C SER A 133 -6.83 5.34 8.85
N CYS A 134 -6.06 4.68 9.73
CA CYS A 134 -6.61 3.67 10.64
C CYS A 134 -7.52 4.32 11.69
N GLN A 135 -7.05 5.39 12.32
CA GLN A 135 -7.80 6.18 13.30
C GLN A 135 -8.98 6.93 12.67
N GLY A 136 -8.84 7.37 11.42
CA GLY A 136 -9.88 8.04 10.63
C GLY A 136 -10.80 7.09 9.85
N SER A 137 -11.07 5.88 10.34
CA SER A 137 -11.92 4.89 9.65
C SER A 137 -13.20 4.59 10.43
N CYS A 138 -14.24 4.13 9.73
CA CYS A 138 -15.45 3.63 10.40
C CYS A 138 -15.15 2.46 11.36
N ALA A 139 -14.10 1.68 11.08
CA ALA A 139 -13.65 0.60 11.95
C ALA A 139 -13.05 1.09 13.27
N ALA A 140 -12.53 2.32 13.32
CA ALA A 140 -12.01 2.89 14.56
C ALA A 140 -13.11 3.21 15.58
N ILE A 141 -14.36 3.39 15.14
CA ILE A 141 -15.50 3.68 16.03
C ILE A 141 -15.72 2.55 17.03
N SER A 142 -15.46 1.29 16.69
CA SER A 142 -15.61 0.17 17.63
C SER A 142 -14.48 0.06 18.66
N GLY A 143 -13.62 1.08 18.76
CA GLY A 143 -12.49 1.06 19.68
C GLY A 143 -11.37 0.13 19.19
N PHE A 144 -11.24 -0.04 17.87
CA PHE A 144 -10.12 -0.77 17.28
C PHE A 144 -8.80 -0.07 17.64
N THR A 145 -8.04 -0.68 18.54
CA THR A 145 -6.77 -0.13 19.08
C THR A 145 -5.53 -0.70 18.36
N GLY A 146 -5.70 -1.58 17.37
CA GLY A 146 -4.61 -2.23 16.64
C GLY A 146 -3.90 -1.37 15.60
N CYS A 147 -4.15 -0.06 15.57
CA CYS A 147 -3.50 0.84 14.62
C CYS A 147 -2.01 1.00 14.95
N THR A 148 -1.18 1.02 13.91
CA THR A 148 0.20 1.49 14.09
C THR A 148 0.22 2.97 14.46
N THR A 149 1.22 3.37 15.23
CA THR A 149 1.53 4.77 15.50
C THR A 149 2.26 5.45 14.33
N GLN A 150 2.77 4.66 13.38
CA GLN A 150 3.38 5.17 12.16
C GLN A 150 2.29 5.69 11.21
N CYS A 151 2.55 6.84 10.60
CA CYS A 151 1.74 7.36 9.50
C CYS A 151 2.41 7.06 8.17
N PHE A 152 1.61 7.06 7.11
CA PHE A 152 2.11 6.90 5.74
C PHE A 152 1.55 7.98 4.83
N GLU A 153 2.32 8.35 3.79
CA GLU A 153 1.87 9.24 2.74
C GLU A 153 0.62 8.67 2.04
N GLY A 154 -0.41 9.51 1.82
CA GLY A 154 -1.64 9.06 1.19
C GLY A 154 -2.75 10.11 1.20
N CYS A 155 -3.98 9.64 1.05
CA CYS A 155 -5.18 10.46 1.16
C CYS A 155 -5.81 10.29 2.55
N GLU A 156 -6.15 11.40 3.18
CA GLU A 156 -6.79 11.48 4.48
C GLU A 156 -8.22 12.03 4.30
N CYS A 157 -9.20 11.42 4.97
CA CYS A 157 -10.57 11.89 4.90
C CYS A 157 -10.69 13.28 5.54
N ASP A 158 -11.52 14.12 4.93
CA ASP A 158 -11.82 15.45 5.46
C ASP A 158 -12.63 15.35 6.76
N ASP A 159 -12.67 16.45 7.53
CA ASP A 159 -13.45 16.52 8.76
C ASP A 159 -14.90 16.06 8.55
N HIS A 160 -15.40 15.23 9.48
CA HIS A 160 -16.73 14.58 9.47
C HIS A 160 -16.88 13.41 8.48
N PHE A 161 -15.84 13.06 7.72
CA PHE A 161 -15.82 11.87 6.88
C PHE A 161 -14.90 10.80 7.48
N LEU A 162 -15.26 9.53 7.27
CA LEU A 162 -14.50 8.38 7.74
C LEU A 162 -14.26 7.40 6.60
N LEU A 163 -13.09 6.76 6.62
CA LEU A 163 -12.71 5.77 5.64
C LEU A 163 -13.52 4.49 5.79
N SER A 164 -14.19 4.07 4.72
CA SER A 164 -14.83 2.77 4.58
C SER A 164 -14.64 2.23 3.16
N GLN A 165 -14.15 1.00 3.03
CA GLN A 165 -13.90 0.35 1.73
C GLN A 165 -13.09 1.19 0.72
N GLY A 166 -12.14 1.99 1.20
CA GLY A 166 -11.28 2.82 0.34
C GLY A 166 -11.88 4.17 -0.07
N VAL A 167 -13.07 4.53 0.42
CA VAL A 167 -13.72 5.83 0.17
C VAL A 167 -14.05 6.54 1.47
N CYS A 168 -14.05 7.87 1.44
CA CYS A 168 -14.44 8.71 2.58
C CYS A 168 -15.95 8.98 2.51
N ILE A 169 -16.68 8.47 3.50
CA ILE A 169 -18.14 8.62 3.62
C ILE A 169 -18.48 9.45 4.85
N PRO A 170 -19.64 10.15 4.90
CA PRO A 170 -20.08 10.83 6.11
C PRO A 170 -20.05 9.88 7.31
N ALA A 171 -19.56 10.33 8.46
CA ALA A 171 -19.41 9.47 9.65
C ALA A 171 -20.72 8.79 10.08
N GLN A 172 -21.86 9.46 9.84
CA GLN A 172 -23.20 8.94 10.11
C GLN A 172 -23.64 7.80 9.17
N ASP A 173 -22.97 7.65 8.03
CA ASP A 173 -23.23 6.61 7.03
C ASP A 173 -22.32 5.38 7.24
N CYS A 174 -21.52 5.37 8.31
CA CYS A 174 -20.81 4.16 8.72
C CYS A 174 -21.82 3.03 8.96
N GLY A 175 -21.48 1.83 8.48
CA GLY A 175 -22.30 0.64 8.60
C GLY A 175 -22.44 0.08 10.02
N CYS A 176 -22.42 -1.23 10.12
CA CYS A 176 -22.84 -1.96 11.31
C CYS A 176 -21.63 -2.49 12.09
N PHE A 177 -21.90 -3.00 13.29
CA PHE A 177 -20.91 -3.72 14.10
C PHE A 177 -21.49 -5.06 14.50
N TYR A 178 -20.71 -6.13 14.31
CA TYR A 178 -21.03 -7.48 14.76
C TYR A 178 -19.85 -8.03 15.53
N ASN A 179 -20.05 -8.35 16.82
CA ASN A 179 -18.98 -8.79 17.73
C ASN A 179 -17.74 -7.86 17.68
N ASP A 180 -17.96 -6.55 17.81
CA ASP A 180 -16.95 -5.48 17.73
C ASP A 180 -16.21 -5.34 16.38
N GLN A 181 -16.55 -6.16 15.40
CA GLN A 181 -16.05 -6.07 14.04
C GLN A 181 -16.93 -5.16 13.20
N TYR A 182 -16.33 -4.14 12.60
CA TYR A 182 -16.99 -3.27 11.65
C TYR A 182 -17.40 -4.01 10.38
N MET A 183 -18.64 -3.80 9.96
CA MET A 183 -19.24 -4.29 8.73
C MET A 183 -19.69 -3.10 7.89
N PRO A 184 -19.13 -2.90 6.68
CA PRO A 184 -19.63 -1.89 5.76
C PRO A 184 -21.11 -2.09 5.43
N VAL A 185 -21.79 -1.01 5.03
CA VAL A 185 -23.15 -1.10 4.47
C VAL A 185 -23.13 -2.01 3.22
N ASP A 186 -24.21 -2.76 3.02
CA ASP A 186 -24.38 -3.75 1.95
C ASP A 186 -23.39 -4.93 1.99
N SER A 187 -22.77 -5.17 3.15
CA SER A 187 -21.92 -6.34 3.39
C SER A 187 -22.65 -7.45 4.14
N SER A 188 -22.09 -8.66 4.06
CA SER A 188 -22.53 -9.81 4.84
C SER A 188 -21.37 -10.57 5.43
N LEU A 189 -21.60 -11.20 6.58
CA LEU A 189 -20.61 -11.97 7.31
C LEU A 189 -21.21 -13.28 7.81
N MET A 190 -20.43 -14.35 7.73
CA MET A 190 -20.74 -15.64 8.34
C MET A 190 -20.00 -15.74 9.68
N SER A 191 -20.73 -16.11 10.73
CA SER A 191 -20.19 -16.47 12.05
C SER A 191 -19.10 -17.53 11.96
N SER A 192 -18.26 -17.62 13.01
CA SER A 192 -17.13 -18.54 13.04
C SER A 192 -17.49 -20.01 13.00
N ASP A 193 -18.67 -20.36 13.50
CA ASP A 193 -19.24 -21.71 13.52
C ASP A 193 -20.28 -21.95 12.42
N CYS A 194 -20.47 -20.98 11.51
CA CYS A 194 -21.48 -21.01 10.45
C CYS A 194 -22.93 -21.17 10.97
N SER A 195 -23.20 -20.84 12.24
CA SER A 195 -24.52 -20.93 12.86
C SER A 195 -25.44 -19.76 12.51
N GLU A 196 -24.86 -18.64 12.08
CA GLU A 196 -25.59 -17.45 11.67
C GLU A 196 -24.90 -16.69 10.53
N ARG A 197 -25.71 -16.03 9.70
CA ARG A 197 -25.29 -15.09 8.68
C ARG A 197 -25.90 -13.72 8.96
N CYS A 198 -25.05 -12.70 9.05
CA CYS A 198 -25.46 -11.33 9.27
C CYS A 198 -25.31 -10.48 8.01
N PHE A 199 -26.21 -9.51 7.85
CA PHE A 199 -26.24 -8.53 6.77
C PHE A 199 -26.30 -7.13 7.38
N CYS A 200 -25.49 -6.21 6.87
CA CYS A 200 -25.59 -4.80 7.23
C CYS A 200 -26.30 -4.05 6.12
N SER A 201 -27.50 -3.53 6.41
CA SER A 201 -28.30 -2.76 5.45
C SER A 201 -28.40 -1.29 5.85
N PRO A 202 -28.51 -0.35 4.90
CA PRO A 202 -28.56 1.09 5.21
C PRO A 202 -29.72 1.46 6.15
N ASN A 203 -30.89 0.84 5.97
CA ASN A 203 -32.11 1.19 6.69
C ASN A 203 -32.42 0.30 7.89
N ASN A 204 -32.04 -0.98 7.81
CA ASN A 204 -32.39 -1.99 8.83
C ASN A 204 -31.22 -2.26 9.79
N GLY A 205 -30.07 -1.62 9.60
CA GLY A 205 -28.86 -1.89 10.37
C GLY A 205 -28.44 -3.35 10.22
N LEU A 206 -27.96 -3.93 11.33
CA LEU A 206 -27.53 -5.32 11.38
C LEU A 206 -28.74 -6.25 11.49
N THR A 207 -28.88 -7.18 10.53
CA THR A 207 -29.85 -8.27 10.60
C THR A 207 -29.13 -9.61 10.49
N CYS A 208 -29.32 -10.50 11.45
CA CYS A 208 -28.72 -11.85 11.47
C CYS A 208 -29.81 -12.91 11.33
N HIS A 209 -29.51 -13.95 10.55
CA HIS A 209 -30.37 -15.09 10.32
C HIS A 209 -29.64 -16.38 10.67
N GLU A 210 -30.35 -17.34 11.25
CA GLU A 210 -29.81 -18.68 11.47
C GLU A 210 -29.32 -19.29 10.16
N ALA A 211 -28.14 -19.87 10.24
CA ALA A 211 -27.48 -20.61 9.18
C ALA A 211 -27.02 -21.96 9.76
N GLY A 212 -26.67 -22.91 8.91
CA GLY A 212 -26.11 -24.16 9.39
C GLY A 212 -25.61 -25.03 8.25
N CYS A 213 -24.50 -25.71 8.49
CA CYS A 213 -23.95 -26.66 7.55
C CYS A 213 -24.92 -27.85 7.35
N PRO A 214 -25.27 -28.20 6.10
CA PRO A 214 -25.92 -29.46 5.82
C PRO A 214 -25.10 -30.64 6.34
N SER A 215 -25.75 -31.77 6.66
CA SER A 215 -25.06 -32.97 7.15
C SER A 215 -23.93 -33.39 6.20
N GLY A 216 -22.72 -33.55 6.75
CA GLY A 216 -21.52 -33.94 5.99
C GLY A 216 -20.71 -32.76 5.42
N ARG A 217 -21.10 -31.51 5.67
CA ARG A 217 -20.27 -30.32 5.35
C ARG A 217 -19.57 -29.78 6.58
N VAL A 218 -18.41 -29.15 6.37
CA VAL A 218 -17.57 -28.55 7.41
C VAL A 218 -17.49 -27.04 7.17
N CYS A 219 -17.64 -26.24 8.22
CA CYS A 219 -17.46 -24.79 8.15
C CYS A 219 -15.97 -24.49 7.97
N GLU A 220 -15.57 -24.04 6.78
CA GLU A 220 -14.18 -23.74 6.44
C GLU A 220 -14.07 -22.38 5.73
N ILE A 221 -12.84 -21.85 5.69
CA ILE A 221 -12.52 -20.64 4.92
C ILE A 221 -12.01 -21.10 3.56
N GLN A 222 -12.77 -20.82 2.50
CA GLN A 222 -12.34 -21.02 1.12
C GLN A 222 -12.29 -19.66 0.40
N PRO A 223 -11.40 -19.51 -0.58
CA PRO A 223 -10.55 -18.31 -0.80
C PRO A 223 -10.91 -17.05 0.02
N GLY A 224 -10.75 -17.08 1.35
CA GLY A 224 -10.96 -15.92 2.23
C GLY A 224 -12.41 -15.63 2.63
N VAL A 225 -13.38 -16.40 2.13
CA VAL A 225 -14.80 -16.34 2.51
C VAL A 225 -15.13 -17.55 3.38
N ARG A 226 -15.70 -17.32 4.56
CA ARG A 226 -16.19 -18.41 5.42
C ARG A 226 -17.54 -18.90 4.91
N GLY A 227 -17.64 -20.20 4.64
CA GLY A 227 -18.82 -20.81 4.03
C GLY A 227 -18.92 -22.32 4.30
N MET A 228 -19.97 -22.93 3.75
CA MET A 228 -20.35 -24.34 3.96
C MET A 228 -20.04 -25.23 2.76
#